data_AF-A0A6C0M1I0-F1
#
_entry.id   AF-A0A6C0M1I0-F1
#
_cell.length_a   1.000
_cell.length_b   1.000
_cell.length_c   1.000
_cell.angle_alpha   90.00
_cell.angle_beta   90.00
_cell.angle_gamma   90.00
#
_symmetry.space_group_name_H-M   'P 1'
#
loop_
_entity.id
_entity.type
_entity.pdbx_description
1 polymer ?
#
loop_
_entity_poly.entity_id
_entity_poly.type
_entity_poly.pdbx_seq_one_letter_code
_entity_poly.pdbx_strand_id
1 'polypeptide(L)'
;MSSPKQRLLDAFFNQFSAFLDEVCRIYPDQTEFRAYYTILKLMRSTNPMMVIAEFRRNVGQYETELRKKDDSFFLAQSYDSETGGSSSLNDFINIIKSLWKEATPQVKTSIMDYVNLLLDIANHYYTI
;
A
#
# COMPACT_ATOMS: atom_id res chain seq x y z
N MET A 1 0.88 -21.47 20.41
CA MET A 1 1.75 -20.97 19.32
C MET A 1 0.85 -20.44 18.21
N SER A 2 1.07 -19.22 17.74
CA SER A 2 0.30 -18.64 16.62
C SER A 2 0.57 -19.43 15.33
N SER A 3 -0.44 -19.65 14.49
CA SER A 3 -0.28 -20.40 13.23
C SER A 3 0.68 -19.66 12.27
N PRO A 4 1.30 -20.37 11.30
CA PRO A 4 2.11 -19.73 10.26
C PRO A 4 1.39 -18.57 9.54
N LYS A 5 0.11 -18.77 9.18
CA LYS A 5 -0.74 -17.74 8.57
C LYS A 5 -0.94 -16.53 9.48
N GLN A 6 -1.17 -16.76 10.77
CA GLN A 6 -1.35 -15.67 11.72
C GLN A 6 -0.07 -14.84 11.88
N ARG A 7 1.11 -15.47 11.88
CA ARG A 7 2.39 -14.75 11.91
C ARG A 7 2.63 -13.90 10.66
N LEU A 8 2.27 -14.41 9.47
CA LEU A 8 2.36 -13.64 8.23
C LEU A 8 1.39 -12.46 8.22
N LEU A 9 0.17 -12.65 8.73
CA LEU A 9 -0.81 -11.59 8.86
C LEU A 9 -0.31 -10.48 9.81
N ASP A 10 0.24 -10.87 10.96
CA ASP A 10 0.86 -9.91 11.89
C ASP A 10 2.05 -9.18 11.26
N ALA A 11 2.92 -9.90 10.53
CA ALA A 11 4.03 -9.30 9.81
C ALA A 11 3.54 -8.29 8.76
N PHE A 12 2.52 -8.64 7.98
CA PHE A 12 1.90 -7.77 6.98
C PHE A 12 1.41 -6.46 7.62
N PHE A 13 0.61 -6.55 8.68
CA PHE A 13 0.08 -5.35 9.35
C PHE A 13 1.17 -4.51 10.01
N ASN A 14 2.21 -5.14 10.57
CA ASN A 14 3.32 -4.42 11.17
C ASN A 14 4.11 -3.64 10.10
N GLN A 15 4.43 -4.27 8.97
CA GLN A 15 5.12 -3.61 7.86
C GLN A 15 4.26 -2.52 7.23
N PHE A 16 2.94 -2.74 7.09
CA PHE A 16 2.05 -1.75 6.49
C PHE A 16 1.87 -0.54 7.43
N SER A 17 1.82 -0.77 8.74
CA SER A 17 1.81 0.32 9.72
C SER A 17 3.11 1.13 9.66
N ALA A 18 4.27 0.46 9.61
CA ALA A 18 5.57 1.12 9.50
C ALA A 18 5.69 1.97 8.23
N PHE A 19 5.22 1.46 7.09
CA PHE A 19 5.13 2.19 5.83
C PHE A 19 4.31 3.48 5.99
N LEU A 20 3.09 3.39 6.53
CA LEU A 20 2.24 4.57 6.71
C LEU A 20 2.81 5.56 7.73
N ASP A 21 3.46 5.10 8.79
CA ASP A 21 4.16 5.95 9.75
C ASP A 21 5.31 6.73 9.07
N GLU A 22 6.07 6.07 8.18
CA GLU A 22 7.13 6.73 7.41
C GLU A 22 6.57 7.76 6.42
N VAL A 23 5.49 7.44 5.71
CA VAL A 23 4.80 8.38 4.81
C VAL A 23 4.28 9.60 5.57
N CYS A 24 3.65 9.40 6.73
CA CYS A 24 3.19 10.50 7.58
C CYS A 24 4.35 11.38 8.10
N ARG A 25 5.54 10.81 8.28
CA ARG A 25 6.74 11.58 8.67
C ARG A 25 7.31 12.40 7.52
N ILE A 26 7.29 11.86 6.31
CA ILE A 26 7.78 12.54 5.10
C ILE A 26 6.82 13.66 4.67
N TYR A 27 5.50 13.42 4.80
CA TYR A 27 4.45 14.35 4.37
C TYR A 27 3.52 14.71 5.55
N PRO A 28 4.00 15.47 6.55
CA PRO A 28 3.25 15.74 7.78
C PRO A 28 1.96 16.54 7.56
N ASP A 29 1.91 17.35 6.50
CA ASP A 29 0.76 18.19 6.16
C ASP A 29 -0.36 17.41 5.44
N GLN A 30 -0.09 16.19 4.98
CA GLN A 30 -1.03 15.33 4.27
C GLN A 30 -1.82 14.48 5.27
N THR A 31 -2.88 15.08 5.84
CA THR A 31 -3.67 14.51 6.94
C THR A 31 -4.39 13.20 6.57
N GLU A 32 -4.64 12.98 5.28
CA GLU A 32 -5.30 11.82 4.71
C GLU A 32 -4.55 10.53 5.06
N PHE A 33 -3.22 10.53 5.04
CA PHE A 33 -2.42 9.36 5.41
C PHE A 33 -2.63 8.93 6.87
N ARG A 34 -2.90 9.87 7.77
CA ARG A 34 -3.24 9.58 9.17
C ARG A 34 -4.61 8.93 9.30
N ALA A 35 -5.56 9.30 8.44
CA ALA A 35 -6.85 8.63 8.35
C ALA A 35 -6.68 7.17 7.89
N TYR A 36 -5.87 6.92 6.85
CA TYR A 36 -5.56 5.56 6.39
C TYR A 36 -4.89 4.69 7.46
N TYR A 37 -3.97 5.27 8.24
CA TYR A 37 -3.36 4.57 9.36
C TYR A 37 -4.39 4.14 10.41
N THR A 38 -5.35 5.01 10.71
CA THR A 38 -6.45 4.72 11.64
C THR A 38 -7.37 3.62 11.08
N ILE A 39 -7.71 3.69 9.79
CA ILE A 39 -8.51 2.67 9.11
C ILE A 39 -7.77 1.33 9.11
N LEU A 40 -6.47 1.31 8.84
CA LEU A 40 -5.66 0.09 8.85
C LEU A 40 -5.68 -0.58 10.23
N LYS A 41 -5.55 0.19 11.30
CA LYS A 41 -5.64 -0.31 12.69
C LYS A 41 -7.02 -0.89 13.01
N LEU A 42 -8.08 -0.22 12.57
CA LEU A 42 -9.45 -0.72 12.73
C LEU A 42 -9.63 -2.04 11.95
N MET A 43 -9.21 -2.08 10.69
CA MET A 43 -9.35 -3.28 9.86
C MET A 43 -8.53 -4.46 10.39
N ARG A 44 -7.39 -4.20 11.04
CA ARG A 44 -6.61 -5.25 11.72
C ARG A 44 -7.43 -5.98 12.78
N SER A 45 -8.30 -5.28 13.51
CA SER A 45 -9.11 -5.89 14.57
C SER A 45 -10.47 -6.41 14.09
N THR A 46 -11.03 -5.86 13.01
CA THR A 46 -12.36 -6.22 12.52
C THR A 46 -12.34 -7.26 11.41
N ASN A 47 -11.51 -7.09 10.39
CA ASN A 47 -11.42 -8.00 9.24
C ASN A 47 -10.01 -7.96 8.61
N PRO A 48 -9.00 -8.53 9.29
CA PRO A 48 -7.62 -8.43 8.83
C PRO A 48 -7.37 -9.18 7.50
N MET A 49 -8.15 -10.25 7.24
CA MET A 49 -8.05 -11.03 6.00
C MET A 49 -8.48 -10.23 4.76
N MET A 50 -9.45 -9.33 4.90
CA MET A 50 -9.89 -8.48 3.79
C MET A 50 -8.76 -7.56 3.31
N VAL A 51 -7.99 -6.98 4.22
CA VAL A 51 -6.91 -6.05 3.84
C VAL A 51 -5.82 -6.75 3.04
N ILE A 52 -5.34 -7.91 3.50
CA ILE A 52 -4.30 -8.66 2.79
C ILE A 52 -4.81 -9.22 1.45
N ALA A 53 -6.09 -9.58 1.36
CA ALA A 53 -6.73 -10.00 0.12
C ALA A 53 -6.81 -8.85 -0.90
N GLU A 54 -7.34 -7.70 -0.49
CA GLU A 54 -7.48 -6.52 -1.35
C GLU A 54 -6.13 -5.95 -1.74
N PHE A 55 -5.14 -5.91 -0.83
CA PHE A 55 -3.79 -5.49 -1.17
C PHE A 55 -3.20 -6.38 -2.28
N ARG A 56 -3.24 -7.71 -2.10
CA ARG A 56 -2.73 -8.66 -3.11
C ARG A 56 -3.44 -8.50 -4.45
N ARG A 57 -4.77 -8.34 -4.44
CA ARG A 57 -5.57 -8.19 -5.66
C ARG A 57 -5.20 -6.92 -6.43
N ASN A 58 -5.18 -5.77 -5.76
CA ASN A 58 -5.02 -4.47 -6.42
C ASN A 58 -3.55 -4.16 -6.76
N VAL A 59 -2.60 -4.65 -5.95
CA VAL A 59 -1.16 -4.41 -6.15
C VAL A 59 -0.51 -5.52 -6.98
N GLY A 60 -0.95 -6.76 -6.83
CA GLY A 60 -0.31 -7.91 -7.49
C GLY A 60 -0.35 -7.87 -9.02
N GLN A 61 -1.32 -7.17 -9.62
CA GLN A 61 -1.37 -6.94 -11.07
C GLN A 61 -0.18 -6.13 -11.61
N TYR A 62 0.52 -5.39 -10.73
CA TYR A 62 1.68 -4.56 -11.06
C TYR A 62 2.99 -5.18 -10.57
N GLU A 63 3.01 -6.47 -10.23
CA GLU A 63 4.19 -7.10 -9.66
C GLU A 63 5.42 -6.94 -10.57
N THR A 64 5.28 -7.13 -11.88
CA THR A 64 6.41 -7.05 -12.82
C THR A 64 7.06 -5.68 -12.81
N GLU A 65 6.26 -4.62 -12.79
CA GLU A 65 6.67 -3.22 -12.79
C GLU A 65 7.30 -2.85 -11.44
N LEU A 66 6.69 -3.28 -10.34
CA LEU A 66 7.20 -3.07 -8.97
C LEU A 66 8.57 -3.73 -8.77
N ARG A 67 8.80 -4.94 -9.30
CA ARG A 67 10.12 -5.60 -9.22
C ARG A 67 11.18 -4.88 -10.06
N LYS A 68 10.78 -4.28 -11.18
CA LYS A 68 11.67 -3.47 -12.04
C LYS A 68 11.92 -2.07 -11.49
N LYS A 69 11.22 -1.67 -10.42
CA LYS A 69 11.20 -0.29 -9.92
C LYS A 69 10.82 0.72 -11.01
N ASP A 70 9.98 0.29 -11.95
CA ASP A 70 9.43 1.15 -12.99
C ASP A 70 8.20 1.84 -12.42
N ASP A 71 8.21 3.17 -12.27
CA ASP A 71 7.07 3.95 -11.78
C ASP A 71 6.16 4.50 -12.91
N SER A 72 6.51 4.20 -14.17
CA SER A 72 5.78 4.70 -15.35
C SER A 72 4.33 4.23 -15.35
N PHE A 73 4.06 2.99 -14.88
CA PHE A 73 2.70 2.45 -14.78
C PHE A 73 1.83 3.30 -13.86
N PHE A 74 2.35 3.69 -12.70
CA PHE A 74 1.59 4.43 -11.70
C PHE A 74 1.21 5.82 -12.20
N LEU A 75 2.13 6.48 -12.91
CA LEU A 75 1.89 7.83 -13.43
C LEU A 75 0.98 7.83 -14.65
N ALA A 76 1.09 6.84 -15.55
CA ALA A 76 0.34 6.78 -16.81
C ALA A 76 -1.09 6.25 -16.67
N GLN A 77 -1.38 5.40 -15.67
CA GLN A 77 -2.67 4.74 -15.51
C GLN A 77 -3.76 5.70 -15.04
N SER A 78 -4.96 5.67 -15.64
CA SER A 78 -6.17 6.22 -14.99
C SER A 78 -6.78 5.16 -14.08
N TYR A 79 -7.11 5.56 -12.85
CA TYR A 79 -7.71 4.69 -11.83
C TYR A 79 -9.23 4.83 -11.75
N ASP A 80 -9.88 5.49 -12.74
CA ASP A 80 -11.32 5.78 -12.74
C ASP A 80 -12.21 4.53 -12.62
N SER A 81 -11.80 3.42 -13.23
CA SER A 81 -12.52 2.14 -13.16
C SER A 81 -12.40 1.47 -11.79
N GLU A 82 -11.30 1.72 -11.07
CA GLU A 82 -11.01 1.16 -9.75
C GLU A 82 -11.67 1.97 -8.63
N THR A 83 -11.91 3.27 -8.85
CA THR A 83 -12.61 4.13 -7.90
C THR A 83 -14.14 4.03 -8.00
N GLY A 84 -14.67 3.33 -9.01
CA GLY A 84 -16.11 3.24 -9.26
C GLY A 84 -16.76 4.62 -9.48
N GLY A 85 -16.00 5.60 -9.96
CA GLY A 85 -16.44 6.99 -10.09
C GLY A 85 -16.44 7.81 -8.79
N SER A 86 -15.82 7.31 -7.72
CA SER A 86 -15.67 8.07 -6.48
C SER A 86 -14.69 9.23 -6.66
N SER A 87 -15.22 10.46 -6.69
CA SER A 87 -14.41 11.68 -6.78
C SER A 87 -13.33 11.73 -5.70
N SER A 88 -13.67 11.39 -4.45
CA SER A 88 -12.72 11.45 -3.33
C SER A 88 -11.55 10.47 -3.45
N LEU A 89 -11.78 9.28 -4.03
CA LEU A 89 -10.69 8.34 -4.27
C LEU A 89 -9.80 8.79 -5.43
N ASN A 90 -10.40 9.33 -6.49
CA ASN A 90 -9.65 9.92 -7.60
C ASN A 90 -8.79 11.12 -7.14
N ASP A 91 -9.36 12.00 -6.33
CA ASP A 91 -8.66 13.15 -5.76
C ASP A 91 -7.47 12.69 -4.91
N PHE A 92 -7.65 11.65 -4.10
CA PHE A 92 -6.56 11.07 -3.31
C PHE A 92 -5.47 10.43 -4.18
N ILE A 93 -5.84 9.70 -5.22
CA ILE A 93 -4.86 9.13 -6.17
C ILE A 93 -4.07 10.23 -6.86
N ASN A 94 -4.73 11.34 -7.23
CA ASN A 94 -4.06 12.51 -7.82
C ASN A 94 -3.10 13.17 -6.83
N ILE A 95 -3.45 13.27 -5.55
CA ILE A 95 -2.53 13.73 -4.50
C ILE A 95 -1.31 12.82 -4.42
N ILE A 96 -1.49 11.49 -4.35
CA ILE A 96 -0.35 10.56 -4.31
C ILE A 96 0.53 10.71 -5.55
N LYS A 97 -0.05 10.84 -6.75
CA LYS A 97 0.71 11.09 -7.98
C LYS A 97 1.48 12.40 -7.94
N SER A 98 0.93 13.45 -7.34
CA SER A 98 1.62 14.72 -7.16
C SER A 98 2.83 14.55 -6.23
N LEU A 99 2.62 13.93 -5.07
CA LEU A 99 3.69 13.64 -4.10
C LEU A 99 4.76 12.76 -4.72
N TRP A 100 4.37 11.79 -5.55
CA TRP A 100 5.30 10.92 -6.26
C TRP A 100 6.19 11.68 -7.26
N LYS A 101 5.67 12.71 -7.93
CA LYS A 101 6.47 13.54 -8.85
C LYS A 101 7.50 14.39 -8.10
N GLU A 102 7.19 14.81 -6.88
CA GLU A 102 8.07 15.61 -6.03
C GLU A 102 9.04 14.76 -5.18
N ALA A 103 8.76 13.47 -5.04
CA ALA A 103 9.58 12.54 -4.26
C ALA A 103 11.00 12.40 -4.84
N THR A 104 12.00 12.41 -3.95
CA THR A 104 13.38 12.11 -4.32
C THR A 104 13.52 10.65 -4.79
N PRO A 105 14.54 10.32 -5.60
CA PRO A 105 14.80 8.93 -6.00
C PRO A 105 14.91 7.96 -4.82
N GLN A 106 15.45 8.43 -3.69
CA GLN A 106 15.58 7.67 -2.45
C GLN A 106 14.20 7.38 -1.85
N VAL A 107 13.32 8.38 -1.75
CA VAL A 107 11.95 8.19 -1.23
C VAL A 107 11.15 7.23 -2.11
N LYS A 108 11.22 7.39 -3.45
CA LYS A 108 10.56 6.48 -4.39
C LYS A 108 11.04 5.04 -4.21
N THR A 109 12.35 4.85 -4.06
CA THR A 109 12.96 3.56 -3.81
C THR A 109 12.45 2.93 -2.52
N SER A 110 12.46 3.68 -1.42
CA SER A 110 11.94 3.21 -0.13
C SER A 110 10.48 2.80 -0.22
N ILE A 111 9.62 3.60 -0.86
CA ILE A 111 8.20 3.25 -1.03
C ILE A 111 8.04 1.96 -1.83
N MET A 112 8.74 1.81 -2.96
CA MET A 112 8.71 0.58 -3.76
C MET A 112 9.19 -0.64 -2.99
N ASP A 113 10.23 -0.49 -2.16
CA ASP A 113 10.76 -1.59 -1.35
C ASP A 113 9.72 -2.04 -0.30
N TYR A 114 8.99 -1.10 0.33
CA TYR A 114 7.86 -1.46 1.21
C TYR A 114 6.74 -2.18 0.47
N VAL A 115 6.33 -1.66 -0.70
CA VAL A 115 5.24 -2.26 -1.48
C VAL A 115 5.61 -3.68 -1.91
N ASN A 116 6.84 -3.90 -2.36
CA ASN A 116 7.37 -5.22 -2.69
C ASN A 116 7.36 -6.17 -1.48
N LEU A 117 7.84 -5.71 -0.32
CA LEU A 117 7.83 -6.49 0.92
C LEU A 117 6.41 -6.89 1.34
N LEU A 118 5.46 -5.96 1.27
CA LEU A 118 4.06 -6.23 1.57
C LEU A 118 3.45 -7.25 0.60
N LEU A 119 3.78 -7.15 -0.69
CA LEU A 119 3.33 -8.08 -1.71
C LEU A 119 3.93 -9.48 -1.49
N ASP A 120 5.20 -9.58 -1.09
CA ASP A 120 5.85 -10.84 -0.75
C ASP A 120 5.17 -11.54 0.43
N ILE A 121 4.88 -10.80 1.51
CA ILE A 121 4.16 -11.34 2.66
C ILE A 121 2.74 -11.77 2.26
N ALA A 122 2.04 -10.93 1.48
CA ALA A 122 0.69 -11.23 1.01
C ALA A 122 0.65 -12.48 0.13
N ASN A 123 1.59 -12.64 -0.81
CA ASN A 123 1.69 -13.83 -1.64
C ASN A 123 1.99 -15.07 -0.81
N HIS A 124 2.94 -14.99 0.13
CA HIS A 124 3.28 -16.10 1.03
C HIS A 124 2.07 -16.54 1.87
N TYR A 125 1.24 -15.60 2.35
CA TYR A 125 0.04 -15.94 3.12
C TYR A 125 -0.92 -16.91 2.38
N TYR A 126 -1.00 -16.80 1.06
CA TYR A 126 -1.87 -17.64 0.22
C TYR A 126 -1.21 -18.92 -0.30
N THR A 127 0.09 -19.12 -0.10
CA THR A 127 0.81 -20.31 -0.56
C THR A 127 1.03 -21.37 0.52
N ILE A 128 0.82 -21.02 1.80
CA ILE A 128 0.95 -21.93 2.95
C ILE A 128 -0.39 -22.36 3.55
#